data_AF-A0A2A4AKU8-F1
#
_entry.id   AF-A0A2A4AKU8-F1
#
_cell.length_a   1.000
_cell.length_b   1.000
_cell.length_c   1.000
_cell.angle_alpha   90.00
_cell.angle_beta   90.00
_cell.angle_gamma   90.00
#
_symmetry.space_group_name_H-M   'P 1'
#
loop_
_entity.id
_entity.type
_entity.pdbx_description
1 polymer ?
#
loop_
_entity_poly.entity_id
_entity_poly.type
_entity_poly.pdbx_seq_one_letter_code
_entity_poly.pdbx_strand_id
1 'polypeptide(L)'
;MNNNTERLAREWAEKIKAIPRADRRTDVTAAMEYILANTTPPTMADVEWDFDKHYLAGAVDLDGNEVAMVGVRDGLIRVFDVADINRYYAPVLENPNHLTPNGKRYEIREISKPEHPETLTTVEDYENAPSGTIVASNICPPYMKYELDSWTDNFGTTVSDEELVGGPTTVLRWGWYA
;
A
#
# COMPACT_ATOMS: atom_id res chain seq x y z
N MET A 1 16.65 -25.30 21.54
CA MET A 1 16.12 -26.63 21.15
C MET A 1 16.07 -26.67 19.63
N ASN A 2 16.06 -27.86 19.00
CA ASN A 2 16.21 -27.98 17.54
C ASN A 2 15.10 -27.20 16.82
N ASN A 3 15.42 -26.05 16.19
CA ASN A 3 14.48 -25.13 15.54
C ASN A 3 13.49 -25.87 14.60
N ASN A 4 13.99 -26.93 13.94
CA ASN A 4 13.17 -27.76 13.06
C ASN A 4 12.01 -28.50 13.75
N THR A 5 12.14 -28.93 15.00
CA THR A 5 11.06 -29.65 15.71
C THR A 5 9.95 -28.71 16.11
N GLU A 6 10.29 -27.52 16.63
CA GLU A 6 9.31 -26.49 16.97
C GLU A 6 8.58 -25.98 15.72
N ARG A 7 9.31 -25.75 14.63
CA ARG A 7 8.74 -25.39 13.32
C ARG A 7 7.75 -26.44 12.82
N LEU A 8 8.13 -27.72 12.79
CA LEU A 8 7.26 -28.81 12.34
C LEU A 8 6.02 -28.98 13.24
N ALA A 9 6.18 -28.83 14.55
CA ALA A 9 5.06 -28.87 15.50
C ALA A 9 4.08 -27.73 15.21
N ARG A 10 4.58 -26.51 14.98
CA ARG A 10 3.73 -25.36 14.66
C ARG A 10 3.03 -25.51 13.31
N GLU A 11 3.73 -25.99 12.27
CA GLU A 11 3.13 -26.29 10.96
C GLU A 11 2.01 -27.32 11.07
N TRP A 12 2.20 -28.36 11.90
CA TRP A 12 1.13 -29.31 12.20
C TRP A 12 -0.06 -28.60 12.88
N ALA A 13 0.19 -27.76 13.88
CA ALA A 13 -0.87 -27.06 14.60
C ALA A 13 -1.67 -26.11 13.69
N GLU A 14 -1.02 -25.35 12.80
CA GLU A 14 -1.71 -24.47 11.84
C GLU A 14 -2.56 -25.28 10.83
N LYS A 15 -2.09 -26.46 10.39
CA LYS A 15 -2.90 -27.36 9.54
C LYS A 15 -4.13 -27.87 10.26
N ILE A 16 -4.01 -28.23 11.54
CA ILE A 16 -5.15 -28.66 12.37
C ILE A 16 -6.13 -27.51 12.60
N LYS A 17 -5.63 -26.29 12.78
CA LYS A 17 -6.47 -25.09 12.99
C LYS A 17 -7.42 -24.82 11.82
N ALA A 18 -7.00 -25.13 10.60
CA ALA A 18 -7.80 -24.98 9.38
C ALA A 18 -8.97 -25.99 9.27
N ILE A 19 -8.95 -27.09 10.02
CA ILE A 19 -10.05 -28.07 10.04
C ILE A 19 -11.22 -27.50 10.87
N PRO A 20 -12.49 -27.64 10.50
CA PRO A 20 -13.61 -27.18 11.32
C PRO A 20 -13.58 -27.74 12.75
N ARG A 21 -13.90 -26.92 13.75
CA ARG A 21 -13.81 -27.31 15.18
C ARG A 21 -14.73 -28.49 15.53
N ALA A 22 -15.88 -28.61 14.86
CA ALA A 22 -16.83 -29.70 15.05
C ALA A 22 -16.23 -31.08 14.68
N ASP A 23 -15.22 -31.10 13.81
CA ASP A 23 -14.58 -32.32 13.31
C ASP A 23 -13.29 -32.66 14.08
N ARG A 24 -12.94 -31.88 15.11
CA ARG A 24 -11.70 -32.05 15.89
C ARG A 24 -11.96 -32.72 17.23
N ARG A 25 -11.11 -33.70 17.58
CA ARG A 25 -11.06 -34.24 18.94
C ARG A 25 -10.56 -33.16 19.92
N THR A 26 -11.01 -33.24 21.17
CA THR A 26 -10.68 -32.29 22.24
C THR A 26 -9.19 -32.31 22.59
N ASP A 27 -8.56 -33.49 22.63
CA ASP A 27 -7.13 -33.66 22.87
C ASP A 27 -6.27 -33.04 21.76
N VAL A 28 -6.67 -33.22 20.49
CA VAL A 28 -6.02 -32.59 19.33
C VAL A 28 -6.13 -31.07 19.38
N THR A 29 -7.27 -30.55 19.82
CA THR A 29 -7.47 -29.09 19.98
C THR A 29 -6.57 -28.53 21.07
N ALA A 30 -6.49 -29.17 22.24
CA ALA A 30 -5.64 -28.74 23.33
C ALA A 30 -4.15 -28.76 22.96
N ALA A 31 -3.68 -29.82 22.27
CA ALA A 31 -2.30 -29.92 21.80
C ALA A 31 -1.97 -28.82 20.77
N MET A 32 -2.87 -28.57 19.82
CA MET A 32 -2.74 -27.49 18.84
C MET A 32 -2.65 -26.11 19.51
N GLU A 33 -3.57 -25.78 20.40
CA GLU A 33 -3.59 -24.50 21.13
C GLU A 33 -2.30 -24.32 21.96
N TYR A 34 -1.87 -25.37 22.65
CA TYR A 34 -0.62 -25.35 23.42
C TYR A 34 0.59 -25.07 22.52
N ILE A 35 0.71 -25.75 21.38
CA ILE A 35 1.83 -25.54 20.45
C ILE A 35 1.83 -24.11 19.90
N LEU A 36 0.68 -23.60 19.46
CA LEU A 36 0.58 -22.24 18.92
C LEU A 36 0.93 -21.18 19.96
N ALA A 37 0.59 -21.42 21.23
CA ALA A 37 0.88 -20.51 22.34
C ALA A 37 2.33 -20.57 22.83
N ASN A 38 3.04 -21.69 22.62
CA ASN A 38 4.38 -21.92 23.17
C ASN A 38 5.48 -22.00 22.10
N THR A 39 5.16 -21.73 20.84
CA THR A 39 6.15 -21.61 19.77
C THR A 39 6.09 -20.20 19.18
N THR A 40 7.16 -19.81 18.49
CA THR A 40 7.19 -18.56 17.73
C THR A 40 6.67 -18.81 16.31
N PRO A 41 5.84 -17.92 15.73
CA PRO A 41 5.53 -17.96 14.30
C PRO A 41 6.80 -17.96 13.44
N PRO A 42 6.82 -18.68 12.30
CA PRO A 42 7.92 -18.55 11.36
C PRO A 42 7.93 -17.13 10.78
N THR A 43 9.12 -16.62 10.58
CA THR A 43 9.37 -15.33 9.93
C THR A 43 9.75 -15.55 8.46
N MET A 44 9.83 -14.48 7.68
CA MET A 44 10.37 -14.55 6.32
C MET A 44 11.86 -14.95 6.27
N ALA A 45 12.57 -15.00 7.41
CA ALA A 45 13.92 -15.57 7.47
C ALA A 45 13.92 -17.11 7.50
N ASP A 46 12.81 -17.73 7.92
CA ASP A 46 12.68 -19.19 8.00
C ASP A 46 12.25 -19.82 6.65
N VAL A 47 11.94 -18.99 5.66
CA VAL A 47 11.47 -19.40 4.34
C VAL A 47 12.25 -18.69 3.24
N GLU A 48 12.53 -19.40 2.16
CA GLU A 48 13.13 -18.78 0.98
C GLU A 48 12.07 -17.95 0.23
N TRP A 49 12.46 -16.76 -0.24
CA TRP A 49 11.59 -15.93 -1.05
C TRP A 49 11.27 -16.62 -2.38
N ASP A 50 10.02 -17.05 -2.49
CA ASP A 50 9.36 -17.52 -3.71
C ASP A 50 8.43 -16.42 -4.25
N PHE A 51 8.64 -15.98 -5.48
CA PHE A 51 7.89 -14.87 -6.06
C PHE A 51 6.39 -15.19 -6.18
N ASP A 52 6.00 -16.38 -6.64
CA ASP A 52 4.60 -16.75 -6.83
C ASP A 52 3.86 -16.89 -5.48
N LYS A 53 4.60 -17.25 -4.43
CA LYS A 53 4.02 -17.42 -3.09
C LYS A 53 3.99 -16.14 -2.27
N HIS A 54 5.02 -15.31 -2.34
CA HIS A 54 5.23 -14.21 -1.41
C HIS A 54 5.00 -12.82 -2.03
N TYR A 55 5.07 -12.68 -3.36
CA TYR A 55 4.69 -11.43 -3.99
C TYR A 55 3.21 -11.13 -3.71
N LEU A 56 2.96 -9.94 -3.17
CA LEU A 56 1.66 -9.46 -2.66
C LEU A 56 1.06 -10.32 -1.54
N ALA A 57 1.87 -11.13 -0.84
CA ALA A 57 1.43 -11.77 0.40
C ALA A 57 1.54 -10.78 1.58
N GLY A 58 0.63 -10.94 2.54
CA GLY A 58 0.60 -10.14 3.76
C GLY A 58 1.54 -10.67 4.84
N ALA A 59 2.11 -9.74 5.60
CA ALA A 59 2.87 -10.03 6.81
C ALA A 59 2.52 -9.01 7.91
N VAL A 60 2.96 -9.31 9.13
CA VAL A 60 3.00 -8.38 10.24
C VAL A 60 4.48 -8.10 10.54
N ASP A 61 4.84 -6.82 10.62
CA ASP A 61 6.19 -6.38 10.98
C ASP A 61 6.44 -6.46 12.49
N LEU A 62 7.63 -6.03 12.94
CA LEU A 62 8.01 -6.05 14.36
C LEU A 62 7.18 -5.09 15.22
N ASP A 63 6.67 -4.01 14.62
CA ASP A 63 5.86 -2.99 15.28
C ASP A 63 4.37 -3.37 15.33
N GLY A 64 4.00 -4.48 14.67
CA GLY A 64 2.63 -4.97 14.60
C GLY A 64 1.83 -4.39 13.44
N ASN A 65 2.47 -3.66 12.52
CA ASN A 65 1.80 -3.12 11.34
C ASN A 65 1.60 -4.22 10.30
N GLU A 66 0.48 -4.12 9.60
CA GLU A 66 0.20 -4.99 8.48
C GLU A 66 0.86 -4.45 7.22
N VAL A 67 1.64 -5.31 6.57
CA VAL A 67 2.41 -4.94 5.38
C VAL A 67 2.16 -5.89 4.22
N ALA A 68 2.25 -5.37 3.00
CA ALA A 68 2.22 -6.14 1.76
C ALA A 68 3.63 -6.28 1.19
N MET A 69 4.09 -7.52 0.98
CA MET A 69 5.44 -7.79 0.46
C MET A 69 5.46 -7.67 -1.06
N VAL A 70 6.35 -6.85 -1.61
CA VAL A 70 6.40 -6.53 -3.05
C VAL A 70 7.70 -6.93 -3.74
N GLY A 71 8.64 -7.53 -3.02
CA GLY A 71 9.85 -8.09 -3.62
C GLY A 71 10.98 -8.28 -2.62
N VAL A 72 12.15 -8.66 -3.14
CA VAL A 72 13.39 -8.81 -2.38
C VAL A 72 14.49 -7.98 -3.02
N ARG A 73 15.37 -7.39 -2.20
CA ARG A 73 16.56 -6.66 -2.64
C ARG A 73 17.64 -6.82 -1.58
N ASP A 74 18.82 -7.28 -2.00
CA ASP A 74 19.99 -7.39 -1.13
C ASP A 74 19.71 -8.20 0.16
N GLY A 75 18.84 -9.22 0.06
CA GLY A 75 18.42 -10.06 1.19
C GLY A 75 17.34 -9.44 2.10
N LEU A 76 16.90 -8.22 1.82
CA LEU A 76 15.80 -7.54 2.51
C LEU A 76 14.51 -7.62 1.71
N ILE A 77 13.37 -7.66 2.40
CA ILE A 77 12.04 -7.70 1.78
C ILE A 77 11.56 -6.27 1.58
N ARG A 78 11.11 -5.94 0.37
CA ARG A 78 10.43 -4.67 0.09
C ARG A 78 8.97 -4.78 0.51
N VAL A 79 8.49 -3.85 1.31
CA VAL A 79 7.11 -3.85 1.79
C VAL A 79 6.42 -2.48 1.67
N PHE A 80 5.10 -2.49 1.60
CA PHE A 80 4.26 -1.32 1.85
C PHE A 80 3.45 -1.52 3.12
N ASP A 81 3.32 -0.47 3.94
CA ASP A 81 2.31 -0.42 4.99
C ASP A 81 0.93 -0.37 4.31
N VAL A 82 0.04 -1.27 4.72
CA VAL A 82 -1.31 -1.37 4.16
C VAL A 82 -2.22 -0.26 4.69
N ALA A 83 -2.02 0.17 5.93
CA ALA A 83 -2.79 1.26 6.53
C ALA A 83 -2.33 2.64 6.02
N ASP A 84 -1.07 2.74 5.58
CA ASP A 84 -0.49 4.01 5.13
C ASP A 84 0.42 3.82 3.90
N ILE A 85 -0.18 3.37 2.79
CA ILE A 85 0.54 3.12 1.54
C ILE A 85 1.19 4.38 0.95
N ASN A 86 0.73 5.56 1.38
CA ASN A 86 1.22 6.86 0.92
C ASN A 86 2.30 7.46 1.83
N ARG A 87 2.57 6.86 3.00
CA ARG A 87 3.58 7.35 3.94
C ARG A 87 4.96 7.50 3.30
N TYR A 88 5.27 6.60 2.39
CA TYR A 88 6.55 6.55 1.70
C TYR A 88 6.32 6.48 0.20
N TYR A 89 7.01 7.33 -0.56
CA TYR A 89 6.97 7.34 -2.03
C TYR A 89 7.54 6.05 -2.67
N ALA A 90 8.05 5.12 -1.85
CA ALA A 90 8.67 3.87 -2.28
C ALA A 90 8.51 2.80 -1.18
N PRO A 91 8.53 1.50 -1.53
CA PRO A 91 8.45 0.44 -0.55
C PRO A 91 9.68 0.45 0.37
N VAL A 92 9.46 0.18 1.65
CA VAL A 92 10.48 0.14 2.70
C VAL A 92 11.23 -1.20 2.64
N LEU A 93 12.51 -1.20 2.98
CA LEU A 93 13.32 -2.42 3.09
C LEU A 93 13.24 -2.96 4.53
N GLU A 94 12.64 -4.13 4.68
CA GLU A 94 12.48 -4.81 5.96
C GLU A 94 13.37 -6.03 6.08
N ASN A 95 13.81 -6.27 7.32
CA ASN A 95 14.57 -7.47 7.65
C ASN A 95 13.63 -8.70 7.63
N PRO A 96 13.95 -9.79 6.92
CA PRO A 96 13.12 -10.99 6.91
C PRO A 96 12.79 -11.55 8.31
N ASN A 97 13.67 -11.35 9.29
CA ASN A 97 13.45 -11.77 10.68
C ASN A 97 12.33 -11.00 11.39
N HIS A 98 11.91 -9.86 10.86
CA HIS A 98 10.88 -9.01 11.45
C HIS A 98 9.51 -9.22 10.82
N LEU A 99 9.40 -10.05 9.78
CA LEU A 99 8.18 -10.23 9.02
C LEU A 99 7.58 -11.60 9.30
N THR A 100 6.42 -11.62 9.95
CA THR A 100 5.63 -12.83 10.17
C THR A 100 4.51 -12.91 9.14
N PRO A 101 4.49 -13.89 8.21
CA PRO A 101 3.40 -14.04 7.25
C PRO A 101 2.04 -14.20 7.95
N ASN A 102 1.04 -13.46 7.48
CA ASN A 102 -0.29 -13.43 8.12
C ASN A 102 -1.36 -14.22 7.34
N GLY A 103 -0.99 -14.80 6.19
CA GLY A 103 -1.86 -15.62 5.35
C GLY A 103 -2.79 -14.82 4.42
N LYS A 104 -2.81 -13.49 4.49
CA LYS A 104 -3.58 -12.64 3.56
C LYS A 104 -2.84 -12.48 2.23
N ARG A 105 -3.60 -12.12 1.20
CA ARG A 105 -3.09 -11.78 -0.14
C ARG A 105 -3.70 -10.48 -0.63
N TYR A 106 -2.88 -9.71 -1.33
CA TYR A 106 -3.21 -8.42 -1.91
C TYR A 106 -3.27 -8.53 -3.43
N GLU A 107 -4.05 -7.64 -4.03
CA GLU A 107 -4.18 -7.50 -5.48
C GLU A 107 -3.94 -6.03 -5.84
N ILE A 108 -3.14 -5.78 -6.87
CA ILE A 108 -2.99 -4.45 -7.44
C ILE A 108 -4.12 -4.27 -8.46
N ARG A 109 -4.92 -3.22 -8.28
CA ARG A 109 -5.97 -2.84 -9.22
C ARG A 109 -5.70 -1.46 -9.76
N GLU A 110 -5.77 -1.33 -11.07
CA GLU A 110 -5.82 -0.02 -11.72
C GLU A 110 -7.19 0.60 -11.46
N ILE A 111 -7.22 1.75 -10.81
CA ILE A 111 -8.44 2.54 -10.63
C ILE A 111 -8.45 3.59 -11.74
N SER A 112 -8.98 3.22 -12.90
CA SER A 112 -8.97 4.04 -14.12
C SER A 112 -10.01 5.17 -14.13
N LYS A 113 -10.42 5.68 -12.96
CA LYS A 113 -11.30 6.83 -12.87
C LYS A 113 -10.68 7.83 -11.91
N PRO A 114 -10.18 8.96 -12.40
CA PRO A 114 -9.95 10.06 -11.52
C PRO A 114 -11.32 10.53 -10.96
N GLU A 115 -11.43 10.75 -9.66
CA GLU A 115 -12.58 11.44 -9.03
C GLU A 115 -12.61 12.94 -9.39
N HIS A 116 -12.09 13.28 -10.56
CA HIS A 116 -11.88 14.66 -10.98
C HIS A 116 -12.30 14.86 -12.43
N PRO A 117 -12.75 16.07 -12.77
CA PRO A 117 -13.03 16.41 -14.16
C PRO A 117 -11.77 16.22 -15.02
N GLU A 118 -11.94 15.72 -16.25
CA GLU A 118 -10.84 15.61 -17.22
C GLU A 118 -10.39 16.99 -17.72
N THR A 119 -11.29 17.96 -17.68
CA THR A 119 -11.05 19.33 -18.13
C THR A 119 -11.71 20.35 -17.22
N LEU A 120 -11.06 21.48 -16.98
CA LEU A 120 -11.68 22.66 -16.36
C LEU A 120 -12.08 23.66 -17.44
N THR A 121 -13.31 24.17 -17.36
CA THR A 121 -13.90 25.01 -18.41
C THR A 121 -14.59 26.25 -17.88
N THR A 122 -15.07 26.21 -16.64
CA THR A 122 -15.77 27.31 -15.97
C THR A 122 -14.93 27.85 -14.82
N VAL A 123 -15.17 29.11 -14.42
CA VAL A 123 -14.52 29.70 -13.22
C VAL A 123 -14.73 28.80 -12.01
N GLU A 124 -15.95 28.28 -11.82
CA GLU A 124 -16.32 27.37 -10.73
C GLU A 124 -15.51 26.06 -10.74
N ASP A 125 -15.11 25.55 -11.92
CA ASP A 125 -14.23 24.38 -12.01
C ASP A 125 -12.83 24.67 -11.45
N TYR A 126 -12.29 25.87 -11.75
CA TYR A 126 -10.97 26.31 -11.26
C TYR A 126 -11.00 26.68 -9.77
N GLU A 127 -12.06 27.34 -9.30
CA GLU A 127 -12.28 27.66 -7.89
C GLU A 127 -12.36 26.38 -7.03
N ASN A 128 -13.15 25.39 -7.47
CA ASN A 128 -13.33 24.13 -6.77
C ASN A 128 -12.13 23.18 -6.87
N ALA A 129 -11.18 23.46 -7.77
CA ALA A 129 -9.96 22.66 -7.86
C ALA A 129 -9.17 22.78 -6.55
N PRO A 130 -8.73 21.65 -5.96
CA PRO A 130 -7.89 21.68 -4.76
C PRO A 130 -6.48 22.20 -5.09
N SER A 131 -5.80 22.79 -4.09
CA SER A 131 -4.37 23.11 -4.18
C SER A 131 -3.55 21.89 -4.63
N GLY A 132 -2.54 22.13 -5.45
CA GLY A 132 -1.75 21.10 -6.14
C GLY A 132 -2.37 20.60 -7.44
N THR A 133 -3.56 21.08 -7.85
CA THR A 133 -4.10 20.76 -9.18
C THR A 133 -3.22 21.34 -10.28
N ILE A 134 -2.91 20.52 -11.30
CA ILE A 134 -2.16 20.93 -12.49
C ILE A 134 -3.08 20.85 -13.70
N VAL A 135 -3.15 21.95 -14.44
CA VAL A 135 -3.84 22.02 -15.73
C VAL A 135 -2.88 22.41 -16.84
N ALA A 136 -3.16 21.96 -18.06
CA ALA A 136 -2.43 22.37 -19.25
C ALA A 136 -3.36 22.60 -20.43
N SER A 137 -3.00 23.56 -21.29
CA SER A 137 -3.59 23.71 -22.62
C SER A 137 -2.52 23.41 -23.67
N ASN A 138 -2.93 23.19 -24.92
CA ASN A 138 -1.98 22.93 -26.02
C ASN A 138 -1.11 24.15 -26.38
N ILE A 139 -1.40 25.33 -25.82
CA ILE A 139 -0.83 26.61 -26.27
C ILE A 139 -0.12 27.35 -25.12
N CYS A 140 -0.44 27.01 -23.86
CA CYS A 140 0.13 27.64 -22.67
C CYS A 140 0.97 26.65 -21.87
N PRO A 141 1.96 27.13 -21.08
CA PRO A 141 2.63 26.29 -20.10
C PRO A 141 1.61 25.73 -19.09
N PRO A 142 1.92 24.59 -18.43
CA PRO A 142 1.08 24.06 -17.38
C PRO A 142 1.05 25.01 -16.18
N TYR A 143 -0.11 25.14 -15.57
CA TYR A 143 -0.34 25.93 -14.36
C TYR A 143 -0.66 25.03 -13.18
N MET A 144 -0.15 25.37 -12.00
CA MET A 144 -0.43 24.69 -10.74
C MET A 144 -1.17 25.63 -9.79
N LYS A 145 -2.23 25.13 -9.14
CA LYS A 145 -2.93 25.86 -8.08
C LYS A 145 -2.15 25.77 -6.77
N TYR A 146 -1.79 26.91 -6.18
CA TYR A 146 -1.08 26.96 -4.90
C TYR A 146 -2.02 27.33 -3.74
N GLU A 147 -2.75 28.43 -3.87
CA GLU A 147 -3.74 28.91 -2.90
C GLU A 147 -5.13 29.04 -3.55
N LEU A 148 -6.17 29.36 -2.75
CA LEU A 148 -7.59 29.32 -3.15
C LEU A 148 -7.89 29.99 -4.51
N ASP A 149 -7.13 31.03 -4.87
CA ASP A 149 -7.41 31.86 -6.04
C ASP A 149 -6.18 32.12 -6.95
N SER A 150 -5.11 31.32 -6.84
CA SER A 150 -3.88 31.56 -7.62
C SER A 150 -3.29 30.34 -8.31
N TRP A 151 -3.00 30.51 -9.61
CA TRP A 151 -2.39 29.52 -10.48
C TRP A 151 -1.05 30.02 -10.98
N THR A 152 0.00 29.22 -10.83
CA THR A 152 1.36 29.63 -11.19
C THR A 152 1.99 28.65 -12.17
N ASP A 153 2.60 29.18 -13.23
CA ASP A 153 3.38 28.40 -14.19
C ASP A 153 4.84 28.19 -13.72
N ASN A 154 5.63 27.46 -14.50
CA ASN A 154 7.04 27.22 -14.20
C ASN A 154 7.96 28.45 -14.41
N PHE A 155 7.44 29.54 -14.97
CA PHE A 155 8.16 30.80 -15.17
C PHE A 155 7.87 31.82 -14.06
N GLY A 156 6.97 31.48 -13.12
CA GLY A 156 6.55 32.37 -12.03
C GLY A 156 5.44 33.35 -12.45
N THR A 157 4.79 33.12 -13.59
CA THR A 157 3.58 33.84 -13.97
C THR A 157 2.43 33.35 -13.12
N THR A 158 1.78 34.26 -12.39
CA THR A 158 0.58 33.97 -11.62
C THR A 158 -0.64 34.53 -12.35
N VAL A 159 -1.70 33.72 -12.43
CA VAL A 159 -2.99 34.08 -13.04
C VAL A 159 -4.14 33.72 -12.11
N SER A 160 -5.27 34.42 -12.23
CA SER A 160 -6.51 34.13 -11.48
C SER A 160 -7.33 33.00 -12.13
N ASP A 161 -8.35 32.54 -11.41
CA ASP A 161 -9.32 31.56 -11.94
C ASP A 161 -9.99 32.07 -13.23
N GLU A 162 -10.37 33.35 -13.28
CA GLU A 162 -11.02 33.94 -14.47
C GLU A 162 -10.08 34.06 -15.67
N GLU A 163 -8.80 34.32 -15.43
CA GLU A 163 -7.79 34.44 -16.51
C GLU A 163 -7.52 33.10 -17.20
N LEU A 164 -7.76 31.98 -16.51
CA LEU A 164 -7.67 30.64 -17.10
C LEU A 164 -8.93 30.21 -17.88
N VAL A 165 -10.05 30.93 -17.74
CA VAL A 165 -11.27 30.70 -18.53
C VAL A 165 -11.10 31.25 -19.95
N GLY A 166 -10.23 30.59 -20.73
CA GLY A 166 -9.93 30.93 -22.13
C GLY A 166 -10.05 29.74 -23.10
N GLY A 167 -10.22 28.53 -22.57
CA GLY A 167 -10.38 27.29 -23.34
C GLY A 167 -10.35 26.06 -22.41
N PRO A 168 -10.76 24.86 -22.89
CA PRO A 168 -10.69 23.66 -22.07
C PRO A 168 -9.22 23.35 -21.74
N THR A 169 -8.87 23.39 -20.47
CA THR A 169 -7.56 22.92 -20.00
C THR A 169 -7.71 21.47 -19.53
N THR A 170 -6.80 20.60 -19.96
CA THR A 170 -6.76 19.21 -19.49
C THR A 170 -6.17 19.16 -18.09
N VAL A 171 -6.85 18.48 -17.18
CA VAL A 171 -6.33 18.21 -15.84
C VAL A 171 -5.26 17.14 -15.95
N LEU A 172 -4.01 17.52 -15.72
CA LEU A 172 -2.87 16.60 -15.68
C LEU A 172 -2.76 15.91 -14.32
N ARG A 173 -3.24 16.57 -13.27
CA ARG A 173 -3.27 16.05 -11.90
C ARG A 173 -4.26 16.83 -11.05
N TRP A 174 -4.96 16.14 -10.16
CA TRP A 174 -5.96 16.74 -9.27
C TRP A 174 -5.52 16.72 -7.82
N GLY A 175 -5.14 17.90 -7.31
CA GLY A 175 -4.78 18.13 -5.92
C GLY A 175 -3.55 17.38 -5.39
N TRP A 176 -2.90 17.96 -4.38
CA TRP A 176 -2.14 17.26 -3.34
C TRP A 176 -1.84 18.23 -2.18
N TYR A 177 -1.56 17.69 -0.99
CA TYR A 177 -1.11 18.48 0.15
C TYR A 177 0.22 19.18 -0.17
N ALA A 178 0.18 20.50 -0.40
CA ALA A 178 1.35 21.37 -0.39
C ALA A 178 1.66 21.83 1.04
#